data_AF-A0AAF0M0L9-F1
#
_entry.id   AF-A0AAF0M0L9-F1
#
_cell.length_a   1.000
_cell.length_b   1.000
_cell.length_c   1.000
_cell.angle_alpha   90.00
_cell.angle_beta   90.00
_cell.angle_gamma   90.00
#
_symmetry.space_group_name_H-M   'P 1'
#
loop_
_entity.id
_entity.type
_entity.pdbx_description
1 polymer ?
#
loop_
_entity_poly.entity_id
_entity_poly.type
_entity_poly.pdbx_seq_one_letter_code
_entity_poly.pdbx_strand_id
1 'polypeptide(L)'
;MTDHTQLSPTDARRLLDEADRVSRRAHDATRWPYVTFLLGLGTTTAFGTLAMALTEGSAFGVAYVGTMIAVFALIIFFCITIQGRRAFSWSRRWSLYMGAWVVTYLGAIAVVGWAHGNVVAAAVTSGLVLLVTTGCAAVEARR
;
A
#
# COMPACT_ATOMS: atom_id res chain seq x y z
N MET A 1 -25.54 29.30 38.05
CA MET A 1 -24.36 30.14 37.74
C MET A 1 -23.53 29.36 36.74
N THR A 2 -23.60 29.73 35.47
CA THR A 2 -22.72 29.21 34.42
C THR A 2 -21.35 29.84 34.63
N ASP A 3 -20.40 29.04 35.09
CA ASP A 3 -19.01 29.43 35.23
C ASP A 3 -18.41 29.55 33.83
N HIS A 4 -18.57 30.71 33.20
CA HIS A 4 -17.87 31.06 31.98
C HIS A 4 -16.42 31.33 32.36
N THR A 5 -15.64 30.25 32.47
CA THR A 5 -14.19 30.31 32.61
C THR A 5 -13.69 31.20 31.47
N GLN A 6 -13.30 32.44 31.80
CA GLN A 6 -12.82 33.39 30.81
C GLN A 6 -11.51 32.83 30.25
N LEU A 7 -11.62 32.15 29.14
CA LEU A 7 -10.49 31.61 28.39
C LEU A 7 -9.61 32.79 27.98
N SER A 8 -8.42 32.86 28.58
CA SER A 8 -7.39 33.80 28.15
C SER A 8 -7.06 33.53 26.68
N PRO A 9 -6.79 34.56 25.86
CA PRO A 9 -6.31 34.39 24.50
C PRO A 9 -5.10 33.45 24.38
N THR A 10 -4.26 33.39 25.42
CA THR A 10 -3.10 32.48 25.49
C THR A 10 -3.53 31.02 25.68
N ASP A 11 -4.53 30.77 26.52
CA ASP A 11 -5.08 29.43 26.75
C ASP A 11 -5.82 28.91 25.51
N ALA A 12 -6.55 29.80 24.82
CA ALA A 12 -7.20 29.46 23.56
C ALA A 12 -6.18 29.06 22.48
N ARG A 13 -5.07 29.80 22.34
CA ARG A 13 -3.97 29.44 21.41
C ARG A 13 -3.35 28.10 21.76
N ARG A 14 -3.08 27.85 23.05
CA ARG A 14 -2.52 26.57 23.52
C ARG A 14 -3.44 25.39 23.19
N LEU A 15 -4.75 25.53 23.39
CA LEU A 15 -5.73 24.50 23.06
C LEU A 15 -5.83 24.25 21.56
N LEU A 16 -5.76 25.29 20.74
CA LEU A 16 -5.72 25.16 19.28
C LEU A 16 -4.45 24.43 18.83
N ASP A 17 -3.27 24.82 19.33
CA ASP A 17 -2.00 24.15 19.01
C ASP A 17 -2.00 22.67 19.42
N GLU A 18 -2.61 22.36 20.58
CA GLU A 18 -2.76 20.98 21.05
C GLU A 18 -3.72 20.18 20.18
N ALA A 19 -4.88 20.76 19.81
CA ALA A 19 -5.81 20.15 18.87
C ALA A 19 -5.15 19.89 17.51
N ASP A 20 -4.36 20.83 17.01
CA ASP A 20 -3.63 20.72 15.75
C ASP A 20 -2.57 19.61 15.80
N ARG A 21 -1.87 19.47 16.94
CA ARG A 21 -0.88 18.40 17.17
C ARG A 21 -1.54 17.02 17.30
N VAL A 22 -2.67 16.93 17.99
CA VAL A 22 -3.45 15.69 18.13
C VAL A 22 -4.03 15.29 16.79
N SER A 23 -4.57 16.25 16.03
CA SER A 23 -5.07 16.04 14.67
C SER A 23 -3.98 15.49 13.76
N ARG A 24 -2.80 16.14 13.69
CA ARG A 24 -1.66 15.66 12.90
C ARG A 24 -1.21 14.26 13.30
N ARG A 25 -1.05 13.99 14.60
CA ARG A 25 -0.65 12.64 15.09
C ARG A 25 -1.68 11.57 14.78
N ALA A 26 -2.96 11.86 14.98
CA ALA A 26 -4.04 10.93 14.67
C ALA A 26 -4.05 10.62 13.17
N HIS A 27 -3.83 11.65 12.36
CA HIS A 27 -3.82 11.56 10.92
C HIS A 27 -2.61 10.78 10.38
N ASP A 28 -1.39 11.07 10.85
CA ASP A 28 -0.16 10.34 10.51
C ASP A 28 -0.21 8.87 10.95
N ALA A 29 -0.78 8.60 12.14
CA ALA A 29 -0.96 7.25 12.64
C ALA A 29 -1.90 6.40 11.78
N THR A 30 -2.70 7.01 10.91
CA THR A 30 -3.60 6.30 9.97
C THR A 30 -2.96 5.99 8.62
N ARG A 31 -1.93 6.72 8.18
CA ARG A 31 -1.43 6.65 6.80
C ARG A 31 -0.41 5.54 6.57
N TRP A 32 0.48 5.34 7.54
CA TRP A 32 1.60 4.42 7.41
C TRP A 32 1.19 2.98 6.98
N PRO A 33 0.06 2.38 7.44
CA PRO A 33 -0.31 1.03 7.03
C PRO A 33 -0.63 0.92 5.55
N TYR A 34 -1.23 1.97 4.96
CA TYR A 34 -1.58 2.02 3.54
C TYR A 34 -0.34 2.14 2.68
N VAL A 35 0.60 3.01 3.07
CA VAL A 35 1.89 3.18 2.38
C VAL A 35 2.71 1.89 2.45
N THR A 36 2.82 1.29 3.65
CA THR A 36 3.52 0.02 3.85
C THR A 36 2.88 -1.10 3.04
N PHE A 37 1.55 -1.20 3.01
CA PHE A 37 0.86 -2.20 2.21
C PHE A 37 1.10 -2.04 0.71
N LEU A 38 1.01 -0.82 0.18
CA LEU A 38 1.25 -0.56 -1.25
C LEU A 38 2.68 -0.94 -1.66
N LEU A 39 3.68 -0.53 -0.86
CA LEU A 39 5.08 -0.87 -1.12
C LEU A 39 5.34 -2.37 -0.97
N GLY A 40 4.80 -3.00 0.07
CA GLY A 40 4.92 -4.44 0.29
C GLY A 40 4.28 -5.24 -0.84
N LEU A 41 3.03 -4.91 -1.19
CA LEU A 41 2.30 -5.56 -2.27
C LEU A 41 3.05 -5.40 -3.60
N GLY A 42 3.49 -4.19 -3.92
CA GLY A 42 4.24 -3.88 -5.12
C GLY A 42 5.55 -4.64 -5.24
N THR A 43 6.38 -4.61 -4.20
CA THR A 43 7.66 -5.32 -4.19
C THR A 43 7.46 -6.83 -4.27
N THR A 44 6.58 -7.41 -3.46
CA THR A 44 6.28 -8.84 -3.49
C THR A 44 5.77 -9.29 -4.86
N THR A 45 4.82 -8.56 -5.45
CA THR A 45 4.21 -8.97 -6.72
C THR A 45 5.15 -8.73 -7.91
N ALA A 46 5.93 -7.65 -7.92
CA ALA A 46 6.94 -7.38 -8.94
C ALA A 46 8.07 -8.41 -8.91
N PHE A 47 8.71 -8.62 -7.76
CA PHE A 47 9.83 -9.56 -7.66
C PHE A 47 9.38 -11.01 -7.72
N GLY A 48 8.18 -11.33 -7.19
CA GLY A 48 7.58 -12.64 -7.31
C GLY A 48 7.31 -13.02 -8.77
N THR A 49 6.71 -12.12 -9.54
CA THR A 49 6.49 -12.36 -10.99
C THR A 49 7.77 -12.42 -11.79
N LEU A 50 8.76 -11.57 -11.48
CA LEU A 50 10.07 -11.65 -12.10
C LEU A 50 10.75 -12.99 -11.81
N ALA A 51 10.74 -13.43 -10.55
CA ALA A 51 11.29 -14.74 -10.17
C ALA A 51 10.59 -15.88 -10.90
N MET A 52 9.25 -15.86 -10.98
CA MET A 52 8.49 -16.83 -11.76
C MET A 52 8.84 -16.81 -13.24
N ALA A 53 9.08 -15.65 -13.85
CA ALA A 53 9.47 -15.58 -15.26
C ALA A 53 10.90 -16.07 -15.54
N LEU A 54 11.77 -16.08 -14.52
CA LEU A 54 13.19 -16.47 -14.60
C LEU A 54 13.45 -17.90 -14.15
N THR A 55 12.45 -18.61 -13.62
CA THR A 55 12.61 -19.93 -13.02
C THR A 55 11.67 -20.94 -13.63
N GLU A 56 12.09 -22.21 -13.62
CA GLU A 56 11.32 -23.34 -14.13
C GLU A 56 11.21 -24.44 -13.08
N GLY A 57 10.33 -25.42 -13.33
CA GLY A 57 10.19 -26.62 -12.49
C GLY A 57 9.86 -26.32 -11.02
N SER A 58 10.62 -26.91 -10.10
CA SER A 58 10.41 -26.73 -8.66
C SER A 58 10.69 -25.31 -8.19
N ALA A 59 11.67 -24.62 -8.80
CA ALA A 59 12.00 -23.24 -8.46
C ALA A 59 10.85 -22.28 -8.81
N PHE A 60 10.18 -22.49 -9.95
CA PHE A 60 8.95 -21.78 -10.30
C PHE A 60 7.87 -21.98 -9.23
N GLY A 61 7.63 -23.24 -8.83
CA GLY A 61 6.62 -23.57 -7.82
C GLY A 61 6.89 -22.89 -6.48
N VAL A 62 8.15 -22.86 -6.04
CA VAL A 62 8.57 -22.17 -4.81
C VAL A 62 8.36 -20.65 -4.94
N ALA A 63 8.73 -20.05 -6.07
CA ALA A 63 8.51 -18.62 -6.32
C ALA A 63 7.01 -18.26 -6.28
N TYR A 64 6.17 -19.07 -6.93
CA TYR A 64 4.72 -18.90 -6.94
C TYR A 64 4.11 -18.99 -5.53
N VAL A 65 4.39 -20.08 -4.81
CA VAL A 65 3.83 -20.31 -3.47
C VAL A 65 4.37 -19.28 -2.48
N GLY A 66 5.66 -18.96 -2.53
CA GLY A 66 6.25 -17.93 -1.68
C GLY A 66 5.63 -16.55 -1.91
N THR A 67 5.41 -16.18 -3.17
CA THR A 67 4.72 -14.93 -3.53
C THR A 67 3.30 -14.91 -2.99
N MET A 68 2.55 -16.00 -3.15
CA MET A 68 1.18 -16.12 -2.60
C MET A 68 1.16 -15.98 -1.08
N ILE A 69 2.02 -16.70 -0.36
CA ILE A 69 2.11 -16.61 1.10
C ILE A 69 2.41 -15.17 1.54
N ALA A 70 3.37 -14.51 0.89
CA ALA A 70 3.73 -13.13 1.19
C ALA A 70 2.57 -12.15 0.93
N VAL A 71 1.86 -12.28 -0.19
CA VAL A 71 0.66 -11.47 -0.48
C VAL A 71 -0.43 -11.70 0.56
N PHE A 72 -0.71 -12.96 0.93
CA PHE A 72 -1.69 -13.27 1.98
C PHE A 72 -1.29 -12.68 3.33
N ALA A 73 -0.01 -12.79 3.71
CA ALA A 73 0.51 -12.20 4.94
C ALA A 73 0.35 -10.67 4.94
N LEU A 74 0.61 -10.00 3.82
CA LEU A 74 0.40 -8.56 3.64
C LEU A 74 -1.07 -8.17 3.78
N ILE A 75 -1.99 -8.94 3.19
CA ILE A 75 -3.43 -8.73 3.31
C ILE A 75 -3.86 -8.85 4.77
N ILE A 76 -3.43 -9.90 5.47
CA ILE A 76 -3.73 -10.12 6.89
C ILE A 76 -3.18 -8.97 7.73
N PHE A 77 -1.91 -8.62 7.54
CA PHE A 77 -1.26 -7.49 8.20
C PHE A 77 -2.07 -6.20 8.01
N PHE A 78 -2.46 -5.90 6.77
CA PHE A 78 -3.22 -4.71 6.46
C PHE A 78 -4.58 -4.71 7.15
N CYS A 79 -5.34 -5.81 7.04
CA CYS A 79 -6.63 -5.99 7.70
C CYS A 79 -6.57 -5.79 9.22
N ILE A 80 -5.56 -6.37 9.89
CA ILE A 80 -5.35 -6.20 11.33
C ILE A 80 -5.03 -4.74 11.66
N THR A 81 -4.14 -4.12 10.87
CA THR A 81 -3.65 -2.76 11.18
C THR A 81 -4.73 -1.69 10.96
N ILE A 82 -5.66 -1.88 10.02
CA ILE A 82 -6.77 -0.95 9.77
C ILE A 82 -8.04 -1.28 10.56
N GLN A 83 -8.04 -2.34 11.37
CA GLN A 83 -9.23 -2.76 12.12
C GLN A 83 -9.72 -1.62 13.03
N GLY A 84 -11.00 -1.27 12.92
CA GLY A 84 -11.61 -0.13 13.63
C GLY A 84 -11.47 1.23 12.93
N ARG A 85 -10.76 1.32 11.79
CA ARG A 85 -10.52 2.57 11.03
C ARG A 85 -11.21 2.53 9.65
N ARG A 86 -12.51 2.21 9.64
CA ARG A 86 -13.31 1.86 8.44
C ARG A 86 -13.50 2.98 7.40
N ALA A 87 -13.20 4.24 7.72
CA ALA A 87 -13.56 5.36 6.85
C ALA A 87 -12.77 5.42 5.53
N PHE A 88 -11.60 4.79 5.43
CA PHE A 88 -10.67 5.03 4.31
C PHE A 88 -10.48 3.87 3.32
N SER A 89 -10.60 2.61 3.76
CA SER A 89 -10.46 1.43 2.88
C SER A 89 -11.55 1.29 1.81
N TRP A 90 -12.61 2.09 1.91
CA TRP A 90 -13.70 2.20 0.92
C TRP A 90 -13.68 3.53 0.15
N SER A 91 -12.61 4.31 0.27
CA SER A 91 -12.49 5.55 -0.48
C SER A 91 -12.27 5.27 -1.98
N ARG A 92 -12.85 6.11 -2.84
CA ARG A 92 -12.62 6.08 -4.31
C ARG A 92 -11.12 6.09 -4.67
N ARG A 93 -10.28 6.67 -3.81
CA ARG A 93 -8.81 6.71 -3.97
C ARG A 93 -8.18 5.34 -3.79
N TRP A 94 -8.57 4.63 -2.72
CA TRP A 94 -8.09 3.28 -2.47
C TRP A 94 -8.46 2.34 -3.62
N SER A 95 -9.69 2.43 -4.13
CA SER A 95 -10.12 1.69 -5.31
C SER A 95 -9.29 2.01 -6.56
N LEU A 96 -8.88 3.27 -6.75
CA LEU A 96 -7.99 3.65 -7.86
C LEU A 96 -6.59 3.05 -7.71
N TYR A 97 -6.01 3.07 -6.51
CA TYR A 97 -4.69 2.47 -6.28
C TYR A 97 -4.71 0.95 -6.49
N MET A 98 -5.72 0.27 -5.93
CA MET A 98 -5.90 -1.17 -6.13
C MET A 98 -6.19 -1.48 -7.59
N GLY A 99 -6.99 -0.67 -8.29
CA GLY A 99 -7.24 -0.83 -9.72
C GLY A 99 -5.98 -0.69 -10.57
N ALA A 100 -5.16 0.32 -10.30
CA ALA A 100 -3.88 0.53 -11.00
C ALA A 100 -2.90 -0.64 -10.76
N TRP A 101 -2.82 -1.12 -9.52
CA TRP A 101 -2.05 -2.32 -9.20
C TRP A 101 -2.59 -3.56 -9.92
N VAL A 102 -3.90 -3.82 -9.89
CA VAL A 102 -4.51 -4.98 -10.59
C VAL A 102 -4.19 -4.95 -12.08
N VAL A 103 -4.37 -3.81 -12.76
CA VAL A 103 -4.11 -3.69 -14.19
C VAL A 103 -2.65 -4.01 -14.54
N THR A 104 -1.70 -3.45 -13.78
CA THR A 104 -0.28 -3.72 -14.02
C THR A 104 0.11 -5.16 -13.67
N TYR A 105 -0.45 -5.71 -12.60
CA TYR A 105 -0.17 -7.08 -12.18
C TYR A 105 -0.74 -8.13 -13.15
N LEU A 106 -1.94 -7.89 -13.72
CA LEU A 106 -2.49 -8.73 -14.78
C LEU A 106 -1.57 -8.76 -16.01
N GLY A 107 -0.98 -7.62 -16.36
CA GLY A 107 0.05 -7.55 -17.42
C GLY A 107 1.28 -8.40 -17.10
N ALA A 108 1.75 -8.38 -15.86
CA ALA A 108 2.88 -9.21 -15.43
C ALA A 108 2.54 -10.72 -15.45
N ILE A 109 1.35 -11.10 -14.97
CA ILE A 109 0.88 -12.50 -15.04
C ILE A 109 0.74 -12.97 -16.49
N ALA A 110 0.23 -12.12 -17.39
CA ALA A 110 0.13 -12.42 -18.81
C ALA A 110 1.49 -12.78 -19.41
N VAL A 111 2.56 -12.06 -19.04
CA VAL A 111 3.93 -12.37 -19.48
C VAL A 111 4.39 -13.71 -18.92
N VAL A 112 4.16 -14.00 -17.64
CA VAL A 112 4.52 -15.30 -17.04
C VAL A 112 3.82 -16.46 -17.73
N GLY A 113 2.56 -16.29 -18.12
CA GLY A 113 1.74 -17.34 -18.74
C GLY A 113 1.97 -17.54 -20.25
N TRP A 114 2.18 -16.47 -21.01
CA TRP A 114 2.25 -16.52 -22.48
C TRP A 114 3.63 -16.23 -23.08
N ALA A 115 4.52 -15.60 -22.33
CA ALA A 115 5.86 -15.22 -22.77
C ALA A 115 6.92 -15.66 -21.76
N HIS A 116 6.76 -16.88 -21.22
CA HIS A 116 7.67 -17.45 -20.24
C HIS A 116 9.11 -17.47 -20.78
N GLY A 117 10.08 -17.05 -19.96
CA GLY A 117 11.49 -16.90 -20.37
C GLY A 117 11.82 -15.59 -21.10
N ASN A 118 10.83 -14.77 -21.50
CA ASN A 118 11.10 -13.43 -22.04
C ASN A 118 11.46 -12.45 -20.92
N VAL A 119 12.76 -12.41 -20.60
CA VAL A 119 13.33 -11.61 -19.50
C VAL A 119 13.03 -10.12 -19.65
N VAL A 120 13.08 -9.59 -20.87
CA VAL A 120 12.84 -8.16 -21.12
C VAL A 120 11.37 -7.82 -20.83
N ALA A 121 10.44 -8.60 -21.35
CA ALA A 121 9.01 -8.40 -21.08
C ALA A 121 8.73 -8.52 -19.58
N ALA A 122 9.29 -9.53 -18.92
CA ALA A 122 9.12 -9.74 -17.48
C ALA A 122 9.66 -8.57 -16.66
N ALA A 123 10.88 -8.11 -16.96
CA ALA A 123 11.50 -6.97 -16.29
C ALA A 123 10.68 -5.68 -16.48
N VAL A 124 10.17 -5.44 -17.69
CA VAL A 124 9.32 -4.27 -17.98
C VAL A 124 8.00 -4.35 -17.20
N THR A 125 7.30 -5.48 -17.23
CA THR A 125 6.01 -5.59 -16.54
C THR A 125 6.15 -5.60 -15.02
N SER A 126 7.16 -6.27 -14.47
CA SER A 126 7.44 -6.26 -13.03
C SER A 126 7.91 -4.87 -12.57
N GLY A 127 8.74 -4.20 -13.38
CA GLY A 127 9.13 -2.81 -13.14
C GLY A 127 7.93 -1.86 -13.13
N LEU A 128 6.97 -2.06 -14.04
CA LEU A 128 5.74 -1.27 -14.09
C LEU A 128 4.88 -1.45 -12.83
N VAL A 129 4.71 -2.68 -12.34
CA VAL A 129 4.04 -2.96 -11.06
C VAL A 129 4.70 -2.20 -9.91
N LEU A 130 6.03 -2.23 -9.83
CA LEU A 130 6.80 -1.55 -8.79
C LEU A 130 6.67 -0.02 -8.88
N LEU A 131 6.75 0.54 -10.09
CA LEU A 131 6.61 1.98 -10.33
C LEU A 131 5.22 2.48 -9.96
N VAL A 132 4.17 1.77 -10.36
CA VAL A 132 2.78 2.15 -10.04
C VAL A 132 2.52 2.10 -8.55
N THR A 133 2.89 1.01 -7.88
CA THR A 133 2.67 0.86 -6.44
C THR A 133 3.48 1.84 -5.61
N THR A 134 4.73 2.11 -6.00
CA THR A 134 5.58 3.13 -5.37
C THR A 134 5.04 4.54 -5.63
N GLY A 135 4.55 4.81 -6.84
CA GLY A 135 3.89 6.07 -7.18
C GLY A 135 2.63 6.31 -6.35
N CYS A 136 1.76 5.30 -6.22
CA CYS A 136 0.59 5.36 -5.34
C CYS A 136 1.00 5.58 -3.88
N ALA A 137 2.02 4.86 -3.39
CA ALA A 137 2.52 5.02 -2.04
C ALA A 137 3.09 6.42 -1.78
N ALA A 138 3.80 7.00 -2.75
CA ALA A 138 4.35 8.36 -2.66
C ALA A 138 3.25 9.43 -2.66
N VAL A 139 2.20 9.25 -3.49
CA VAL A 139 1.03 10.13 -3.48
C VAL A 139 0.32 10.06 -2.13
N GLU A 140 0.18 8.87 -1.56
CA GLU A 140 -0.45 8.66 -0.26
C GLU A 140 0.39 9.21 0.90
N ALA A 141 1.72 9.10 0.82
CA ALA A 141 2.61 9.66 1.85
C ALA A 141 2.61 11.19 1.88
N ARG A 142 2.42 11.84 0.73
CA ARG A 142 2.43 13.32 0.61
C ARG A 142 1.12 13.98 1.00
N ARG A 143 0.01 13.27 0.92
CA ARG A 143 -1.33 13.82 1.17
C ARG A 143 -1.67 13.69 2.61
#